data_AF-A0A3D2JEX5-F1
#
_entry.id   AF-A0A3D2JEX5-F1
#
_cell.length_a   1.000
_cell.length_b   1.000
_cell.length_c   1.000
_cell.angle_alpha   90.00
_cell.angle_beta   90.00
_cell.angle_gamma   90.00
#
_symmetry.space_group_name_H-M   'P 1'
#
loop_
_entity.id
_entity.type
_entity.pdbx_description
1 polymer ?
#
loop_
_entity_poly.entity_id
_entity_poly.type
_entity_poly.pdbx_seq_one_letter_code
_entity_poly.pdbx_strand_id
1 'polypeptide(L)'
;MPEPIVHQEFDPANGVLSFYTYDVLTKLLHTLVEAHPQLAQIESIGKSLEGRELWLVTLTNSATGPALEKPAYWIDGNTHAGEVTGSTVVLYTIWSYLTKYGNDETVTRLLDRSAIYLLPRISVDGAERYLTTPYFLRSSTRRYPYEDERDGLYPEDIDGDGHILDMRIQDPNGPWKASEKDPRILRRRELDEEGGTYYHWLTEGLVRNYDGYAIPVAPSREGL
;
A
#
# COMPACT_ATOMS: atom_id res chain seq x y z
N MET A 1 -20.19 -0.65 -11.00
CA MET A 1 -18.81 -0.51 -10.53
C MET A 1 -18.87 -0.42 -9.01
N PRO A 2 -18.13 -1.24 -8.26
CA PRO A 2 -17.97 -1.00 -6.83
C PRO A 2 -17.40 0.41 -6.62
N GLU A 3 -17.85 1.12 -5.59
CA GLU A 3 -17.24 2.41 -5.26
C GLU A 3 -15.78 2.19 -4.89
N PRO A 4 -14.86 3.04 -5.36
CA PRO A 4 -13.46 2.93 -4.97
C PRO A 4 -13.35 2.98 -3.44
N ILE A 5 -12.51 2.10 -2.87
CA ILE A 5 -12.21 2.06 -1.42
C ILE A 5 -11.51 3.36 -0.97
N VAL A 6 -11.10 4.20 -1.92
CA VAL A 6 -10.52 5.53 -1.68
C VAL A 6 -11.61 6.47 -1.19
N HIS A 7 -11.74 6.61 0.12
CA HIS A 7 -12.60 7.62 0.73
C HIS A 7 -11.85 8.94 0.90
N GLN A 8 -12.57 10.05 0.73
CA GLN A 8 -12.03 11.40 0.96
C GLN A 8 -12.14 11.84 2.43
N GLU A 9 -12.87 11.09 3.25
CA GLU A 9 -13.14 11.45 4.64
C GLU A 9 -12.09 10.84 5.58
N PHE A 10 -11.65 11.67 6.54
CA PHE A 10 -10.74 11.29 7.61
C PHE A 10 -11.35 11.78 8.92
N ASP A 11 -11.99 10.86 9.65
CA ASP A 11 -12.57 11.13 10.96
C ASP A 11 -12.30 9.95 11.91
N PRO A 12 -11.05 9.83 12.40
CA PRO A 12 -10.69 8.71 13.25
C PRO A 12 -11.41 8.71 14.61
N ALA A 13 -11.97 9.85 15.04
CA ALA A 13 -12.76 9.93 16.27
C ALA A 13 -14.07 9.14 16.13
N ASN A 14 -14.65 9.12 14.93
CA ASN A 14 -15.85 8.35 14.60
C ASN A 14 -15.54 7.02 13.87
N GLY A 15 -14.28 6.57 13.90
CA GLY A 15 -13.86 5.32 13.29
C GLY A 15 -13.76 5.35 11.76
N VAL A 16 -13.77 6.54 11.15
CA VAL A 16 -13.63 6.72 9.70
C VAL A 16 -12.15 6.82 9.35
N LEU A 17 -11.62 5.70 8.86
CA LEU A 17 -10.26 5.55 8.33
C LEU A 17 -10.33 4.81 6.99
N SER A 18 -9.47 5.19 6.05
CA SER A 18 -9.44 4.61 4.70
C SER A 18 -7.99 4.56 4.17
N PHE A 19 -7.85 4.22 2.89
CA PHE A 19 -6.62 4.34 2.13
C PHE A 19 -6.73 5.56 1.22
N TYR A 20 -5.78 6.48 1.36
CA TYR A 20 -5.87 7.80 0.74
C TYR A 20 -4.96 7.88 -0.49
N THR A 21 -5.48 8.40 -1.61
CA THR A 21 -4.62 8.80 -2.73
C THR A 21 -3.66 9.91 -2.31
N TYR A 22 -2.60 10.11 -3.08
CA TYR A 22 -1.54 11.07 -2.78
C TYR A 22 -2.08 12.48 -2.50
N ASP A 23 -3.00 12.98 -3.32
CA ASP A 23 -3.56 14.33 -3.16
C ASP A 23 -4.38 14.44 -1.87
N VAL A 24 -5.18 13.42 -1.55
CA VAL A 24 -5.98 13.38 -0.31
C VAL A 24 -5.06 13.30 0.90
N LEU A 25 -4.07 12.41 0.89
CA LEU A 25 -3.07 12.29 1.96
C LEU A 25 -2.34 13.62 2.18
N THR A 26 -1.87 14.25 1.10
CA THR A 26 -1.19 15.55 1.14
C THR A 26 -2.08 16.61 1.81
N LYS A 27 -3.32 16.73 1.36
CA LYS A 27 -4.29 17.67 1.94
C LYS A 27 -4.54 17.42 3.43
N LEU A 28 -4.68 16.16 3.83
CA LEU A 28 -4.89 15.78 5.24
C LEU A 28 -3.69 16.15 6.11
N LEU A 29 -2.46 15.89 5.65
CA LEU A 29 -1.24 16.25 6.38
C LEU A 29 -1.13 17.77 6.57
N HIS A 30 -1.35 18.55 5.51
CA HIS A 30 -1.35 20.01 5.60
C HIS A 30 -2.43 20.52 6.56
N THR A 31 -3.66 19.98 6.47
CA THR A 31 -4.77 20.36 7.34
C THR A 31 -4.44 20.10 8.82
N LEU A 32 -3.86 18.94 9.14
CA LEU A 32 -3.49 18.59 10.52
C LEU A 32 -2.39 19.52 11.06
N VAL A 33 -1.40 19.85 10.24
CA VAL A 33 -0.28 20.71 10.60
C VAL A 33 -0.73 22.16 10.79
N GLU A 34 -1.55 22.69 9.87
CA GLU A 34 -2.12 24.04 9.96
C GLU A 34 -2.99 24.23 11.20
N ALA A 35 -3.68 23.18 11.66
CA ALA A 35 -4.47 23.20 12.88
C ALA A 35 -3.62 23.19 14.17
N HIS A 36 -2.35 22.77 14.10
CA HIS A 36 -1.47 22.61 15.27
C HIS A 36 -0.07 23.20 15.05
N PRO A 37 0.07 24.49 14.69
CA PRO A 37 1.35 25.07 14.25
C PRO A 37 2.43 25.14 15.33
N GLN A 38 2.06 25.04 16.61
CA GLN A 38 3.02 24.97 17.72
C GLN A 38 3.60 23.55 17.92
N LEU A 39 2.91 22.52 17.42
CA LEU A 39 3.21 21.12 17.65
C LEU A 39 3.69 20.38 16.38
N ALA A 40 3.37 20.91 15.20
CA ALA A 40 3.64 20.25 13.93
C ALA A 40 4.27 21.19 12.90
N GLN A 41 5.17 20.63 12.10
CA GLN A 41 5.71 21.23 10.89
C GLN A 41 5.69 20.19 9.78
N ILE A 42 5.58 20.64 8.53
CA ILE A 42 5.61 19.77 7.35
C ILE A 42 6.60 20.31 6.32
N GLU A 43 7.40 19.41 5.76
CA GLU A 43 8.30 19.72 4.66
C GLU A 43 8.38 18.55 3.69
N SER A 44 8.87 18.82 2.48
CA SER A 44 9.24 17.77 1.54
C SER A 44 10.72 17.46 1.70
N ILE A 45 11.06 16.19 1.90
CA ILE A 45 12.46 15.73 2.00
C ILE A 45 13.05 15.27 0.66
N GLY A 46 12.27 15.38 -0.41
CA GLY A 46 12.67 14.97 -1.74
C GLY A 46 11.48 14.70 -2.65
N LYS A 47 11.77 14.32 -3.89
CA LYS A 47 10.76 13.95 -4.87
C LYS A 47 10.94 12.52 -5.33
N SER A 48 9.84 11.88 -5.66
CA SER A 48 9.80 10.56 -6.28
C SER A 48 10.23 10.59 -7.75
N LEU A 49 10.24 9.42 -8.39
CA LEU A 49 10.59 9.29 -9.81
C LEU A 49 9.59 10.05 -10.69
N GLU A 50 8.31 10.02 -10.33
CA GLU A 50 7.23 10.72 -11.03
C GLU A 50 7.01 12.16 -10.51
N GLY A 51 7.89 12.65 -9.62
CA GLY A 51 7.91 14.04 -9.18
C GLY A 51 6.97 14.39 -8.02
N ARG A 52 6.40 13.38 -7.32
CA ARG A 52 5.59 13.57 -6.11
C ARG A 52 6.49 13.90 -4.92
N GLU A 53 6.02 14.78 -4.04
CA GLU A 53 6.76 15.18 -2.85
C GLU A 53 6.76 14.04 -1.80
N LEU A 54 7.87 13.91 -1.08
CA LEU A 54 8.00 13.00 0.06
C LEU A 54 7.75 13.80 1.34
N TRP A 55 6.49 13.82 1.80
CA TRP A 55 6.07 14.63 2.95
C TRP A 55 6.56 14.07 4.28
N LEU A 56 7.40 14.83 4.97
CA LEU A 56 7.79 14.59 6.35
C LEU A 56 7.02 15.52 7.28
N VAL A 57 6.34 14.95 8.27
CA VAL A 57 5.72 15.70 9.37
C VAL A 57 6.61 15.57 10.60
N THR A 58 7.05 16.70 11.14
CA THR A 58 7.78 16.77 12.40
C THR A 58 6.83 17.17 13.51
N LEU A 59 6.69 16.31 14.52
CA LEU A 59 5.94 16.59 15.74
C LEU A 59 6.88 16.90 16.91
N THR A 60 6.73 18.09 17.47
CA THR A 60 7.40 18.50 18.71
C THR A 60 6.73 19.74 19.28
N ASN A 61 6.70 19.91 20.60
CA ASN A 61 6.29 21.17 21.19
C ASN A 61 7.39 22.23 21.02
N SER A 62 7.22 23.15 20.06
CA SER A 62 8.19 24.22 19.80
C SER A 62 8.40 25.17 20.99
N ALA A 63 7.43 25.26 21.94
CA ALA A 63 7.56 26.09 23.12
C ALA A 63 8.58 25.55 24.14
N THR A 64 8.90 24.25 24.10
CA THR A 64 9.91 23.62 24.99
C THR A 64 11.27 23.45 24.32
N GLY A 65 11.45 24.04 23.13
CA GLY A 65 12.70 24.01 22.36
C GLY A 65 12.50 23.49 20.93
N PRO A 66 13.45 23.78 20.03
CA PRO A 66 13.39 23.36 18.63
C PRO A 66 13.58 21.84 18.48
N ALA A 67 13.02 21.26 17.41
CA ALA A 67 13.07 19.82 17.13
C ALA A 67 14.51 19.27 17.10
N LEU A 68 15.43 20.02 16.51
CA LEU A 68 16.84 19.63 16.32
C LEU A 68 17.65 19.56 17.62
N GLU A 69 17.16 20.16 18.72
CA GLU A 69 17.83 20.14 20.03
C GLU A 69 17.27 19.05 20.97
N LYS A 70 16.26 18.29 20.52
CA LYS A 70 15.60 17.24 21.29
C LYS A 70 15.99 15.85 20.78
N PRO A 71 15.99 14.82 21.64
CA PRO A 71 16.10 13.43 21.18
C PRO A 71 14.98 13.11 20.18
N ALA A 72 15.34 12.38 19.14
CA ALA A 72 14.48 12.16 17.98
C ALA A 72 14.03 10.70 17.85
N TYR A 73 12.82 10.50 17.34
CA TYR A 73 12.33 9.21 16.87
C TYR A 73 11.84 9.32 15.42
N TRP A 74 12.09 8.29 14.62
CA TRP A 74 11.69 8.23 13.22
C TRP A 74 10.62 7.15 13.03
N ILE A 75 9.56 7.49 12.31
CA ILE A 75 8.47 6.58 11.93
C ILE A 75 8.19 6.77 10.44
N ASP A 76 8.36 5.72 9.65
CA ASP A 76 7.90 5.68 8.27
C ASP A 76 6.90 4.56 8.03
N GLY A 77 6.17 4.69 6.92
CA GLY A 77 5.20 3.71 6.47
C GLY A 77 5.18 3.56 4.96
N ASN A 78 4.58 2.44 4.50
CA ASN A 78 4.29 2.18 3.09
C ASN A 78 5.57 2.21 2.23
N THR A 79 6.61 1.54 2.71
CA THR A 79 7.87 1.27 1.98
C THR A 79 7.62 0.35 0.80
N HIS A 80 6.78 -0.68 0.97
CA HIS A 80 6.19 -1.40 -0.15
C HIS A 80 4.88 -0.73 -0.56
N ALA A 81 4.69 -0.54 -1.87
CA ALA A 81 3.58 0.19 -2.47
C ALA A 81 2.19 -0.34 -2.07
N GLY A 82 2.01 -1.67 -2.09
CA GLY A 82 0.74 -2.32 -1.73
C GLY A 82 0.43 -2.35 -0.22
N GLU A 83 1.39 -2.04 0.65
CA GLU A 83 1.20 -2.03 2.11
C GLU A 83 0.62 -0.69 2.60
N VAL A 84 -0.45 -0.22 1.94
CA VAL A 84 -1.05 1.11 2.16
C VAL A 84 -1.57 1.33 3.58
N THR A 85 -1.86 0.26 4.32
CA THR A 85 -2.18 0.31 5.76
C THR A 85 -1.07 0.99 6.57
N GLY A 86 0.19 0.77 6.21
CA GLY A 86 1.32 1.46 6.87
C GLY A 86 1.21 2.98 6.76
N SER A 87 0.72 3.49 5.63
CA SER A 87 0.51 4.93 5.43
C SER A 87 -0.60 5.48 6.32
N THR A 88 -1.72 4.76 6.38
CA THR A 88 -2.85 5.11 7.26
C THR A 88 -2.47 5.05 8.73
N VAL A 89 -1.62 4.10 9.15
CA VAL A 89 -1.13 4.02 10.54
C VAL A 89 -0.31 5.27 10.91
N VAL A 90 0.62 5.69 10.05
CA VAL A 90 1.42 6.90 10.33
C VAL A 90 0.55 8.15 10.36
N LEU A 91 -0.40 8.30 9.42
CA LEU A 91 -1.37 9.40 9.44
C LEU A 91 -2.21 9.41 10.72
N TYR A 92 -2.69 8.24 11.16
CA TYR A 92 -3.41 8.10 12.43
C TYR A 92 -2.53 8.45 13.62
N THR A 93 -1.25 8.06 13.63
CA THR A 93 -0.30 8.44 14.69
C THR A 93 -0.15 9.96 14.76
N ILE A 94 -0.02 10.65 13.62
CA ILE A 94 0.04 12.12 13.56
C ILE A 94 -1.20 12.73 14.22
N TRP A 95 -2.39 12.36 13.73
CA TRP A 95 -3.65 12.84 14.28
C TRP A 95 -3.80 12.54 15.78
N SER A 96 -3.43 11.33 16.20
CA SER A 96 -3.59 10.89 17.59
C SER A 96 -2.71 11.70 18.53
N TYR A 97 -1.47 11.99 18.13
CA TYR A 97 -0.54 12.75 18.98
C TYR A 97 -0.95 14.22 19.07
N LEU A 98 -1.40 14.81 17.96
CA LEU A 98 -1.88 16.19 17.95
C LEU A 98 -3.13 16.38 18.81
N THR A 99 -4.11 15.48 18.70
CA THR A 99 -5.39 15.59 19.43
C THR A 99 -5.28 15.21 20.90
N LYS A 100 -4.33 14.34 21.27
CA LYS A 100 -4.12 13.92 22.67
C LYS A 100 -3.16 14.83 23.44
N TYR A 101 -2.37 15.66 22.76
CA TYR A 101 -1.50 16.61 23.45
C TYR A 101 -2.32 17.54 24.36
N GLY A 102 -1.87 17.71 25.61
CA GLY A 102 -2.57 18.47 26.65
C GLY A 102 -3.66 17.69 27.40
N ASN A 103 -4.11 16.54 26.88
CA ASN A 103 -5.14 15.70 27.50
C ASN A 103 -4.60 14.33 27.97
N ASP A 104 -3.57 13.82 27.30
CA ASP A 104 -2.86 12.59 27.65
C ASP A 104 -1.45 12.95 28.16
N GLU A 105 -1.15 12.61 29.41
CA GLU A 105 0.13 12.94 30.05
C GLU A 105 1.33 12.28 29.35
N THR A 106 1.14 11.11 28.75
CA THR A 106 2.21 10.38 28.04
C THR A 106 2.52 11.02 26.71
N VAL A 107 1.50 11.36 25.91
CA VAL A 107 1.69 12.09 24.64
C VAL A 107 2.25 13.48 24.89
N THR A 108 1.75 14.19 25.90
CA THR A 108 2.23 15.54 26.26
C THR A 108 3.71 15.51 26.62
N ARG A 109 4.10 14.63 27.56
CA ARG A 109 5.50 14.46 27.95
C ARG A 109 6.40 14.06 26.77
N LEU A 110 5.88 13.24 25.85
CA LEU A 110 6.62 12.81 24.67
C LEU A 110 6.92 14.01 23.76
N LEU A 111 5.91 14.79 23.36
CA LEU A 111 6.10 15.94 22.47
C LEU A 111 6.87 17.10 23.12
N ASP A 112 6.78 17.25 24.44
CA ASP A 112 7.57 18.24 25.19
C ASP A 112 9.06 17.93 25.17
N ARG A 113 9.44 16.65 25.22
CA ARG A 113 10.82 16.21 25.45
C ARG A 113 11.51 15.62 24.23
N SER A 114 10.77 15.34 23.16
CA SER A 114 11.31 14.71 21.95
C SER A 114 10.80 15.37 20.67
N ALA A 115 11.47 15.05 19.57
CA ALA A 115 10.98 15.30 18.22
C ALA A 115 10.62 13.96 17.57
N ILE A 116 9.53 13.92 16.83
CA ILE A 116 9.10 12.73 16.11
C ILE A 116 8.96 13.08 14.65
N TYR A 117 9.72 12.41 13.81
CA TYR A 117 9.76 12.59 12.37
C TYR A 117 8.93 11.48 11.73
N LEU A 118 7.82 11.84 11.09
CA LEU A 118 6.84 10.90 10.55
C LEU A 118 6.74 11.06 9.02
N LEU A 119 7.13 10.03 8.28
CA LEU A 119 7.05 9.96 6.83
C LEU A 119 5.96 8.96 6.43
N PRO A 120 4.72 9.42 6.13
CA PRO A 120 3.59 8.52 5.97
C PRO A 120 3.68 7.61 4.74
N ARG A 121 4.45 7.99 3.72
CA ARG A 121 4.51 7.21 2.49
C ARG A 121 5.86 7.37 1.83
N ILE A 122 6.66 6.30 1.84
CA ILE A 122 7.93 6.25 1.10
C ILE A 122 7.68 5.96 -0.38
N SER A 123 6.95 4.88 -0.68
CA SER A 123 6.67 4.47 -2.06
C SER A 123 5.47 5.23 -2.64
N VAL A 124 5.60 6.56 -2.74
CA VAL A 124 4.50 7.45 -3.16
C VAL A 124 3.94 7.13 -4.55
N ASP A 125 4.80 6.87 -5.53
CA ASP A 125 4.37 6.56 -6.90
C ASP A 125 3.71 5.19 -6.99
N GLY A 126 4.33 4.20 -6.36
CA GLY A 126 3.83 2.83 -6.37
C GLY A 126 2.51 2.68 -5.64
N ALA A 127 2.37 3.33 -4.47
CA ALA A 127 1.12 3.33 -3.73
C ALA A 127 0.01 4.07 -4.49
N GLU A 128 0.34 5.15 -5.21
CA GLU A 128 -0.64 5.83 -6.07
C GLU A 128 -1.14 4.88 -7.17
N ARG A 129 -0.24 4.18 -7.85
CA ARG A 129 -0.61 3.18 -8.85
C ARG A 129 -1.44 2.05 -8.26
N TYR A 130 -1.07 1.55 -7.07
CA TYR A 130 -1.80 0.49 -6.37
C TYR A 130 -3.23 0.91 -6.01
N LEU A 131 -3.45 2.17 -5.63
CA LEU A 131 -4.77 2.67 -5.21
C LEU A 131 -5.67 3.09 -6.39
N THR A 132 -5.09 3.38 -7.55
CA THR A 132 -5.80 3.99 -8.69
C THR A 132 -5.90 3.08 -9.91
N THR A 133 -5.26 1.92 -9.89
CA THR A 133 -5.23 0.96 -11.01
C THR A 133 -5.37 -0.47 -10.49
N PRO A 134 -5.77 -1.44 -11.34
CA PRO A 134 -5.83 -2.86 -10.94
C PRO A 134 -4.45 -3.50 -10.74
N TYR A 135 -3.37 -2.78 -11.02
CA TYR A 135 -2.02 -3.32 -11.04
C TYR A 135 -1.39 -3.37 -9.65
N PHE A 136 -0.95 -4.56 -9.27
CA PHE A 136 -0.21 -4.79 -8.03
C PHE A 136 1.27 -4.47 -8.23
N LEU A 137 1.69 -3.29 -7.77
CA LEU A 137 3.09 -2.95 -7.68
C LEU A 137 3.62 -3.25 -6.27
N ARG A 138 4.76 -3.94 -6.18
CA ARG A 138 5.39 -4.22 -4.89
C ARG A 138 6.04 -2.99 -4.28
N SER A 139 6.81 -2.23 -5.06
CA SER A 139 7.73 -1.23 -4.53
C SER A 139 7.78 0.04 -5.41
N SER A 140 8.82 0.24 -6.24
CA SER A 140 8.94 1.40 -7.13
C SER A 140 8.35 1.19 -8.53
N THR A 141 7.88 2.27 -9.17
CA THR A 141 7.49 2.31 -10.61
C THR A 141 8.70 2.32 -11.54
N ARG A 142 9.92 2.27 -10.99
CA ARG A 142 11.14 2.15 -11.76
C ARG A 142 11.18 0.80 -12.46
N ARG A 143 11.31 0.84 -13.79
CA ARG A 143 11.51 -0.34 -14.61
C ARG A 143 12.90 -0.95 -14.37
N TYR A 144 12.96 -2.28 -14.42
CA TYR A 144 14.24 -2.98 -14.53
C TYR A 144 14.97 -2.54 -15.81
N PRO A 145 16.31 -2.54 -15.83
CA PRO A 145 17.11 -2.12 -16.98
C PRO A 145 17.08 -3.12 -18.16
N TYR A 146 16.24 -4.16 -18.10
CA TYR A 146 16.05 -5.09 -19.20
C TYR A 146 15.00 -4.52 -20.15
N GLU A 147 15.36 -4.37 -21.42
CA GLU A 147 14.48 -3.79 -22.45
C GLU A 147 13.49 -4.82 -23.01
N ASP A 148 13.89 -6.09 -23.09
CA ASP A 148 13.09 -7.12 -23.74
C ASP A 148 12.02 -7.69 -22.81
N GLU A 149 10.79 -7.62 -23.28
CA GLU A 149 9.67 -8.33 -22.67
C GLU A 149 9.89 -9.84 -22.85
N ARG A 150 9.80 -10.59 -21.76
CA ARG A 150 10.07 -12.04 -21.75
C ARG A 150 8.80 -12.85 -21.91
N ASP A 151 8.94 -14.10 -22.31
CA ASP A 151 7.81 -15.02 -22.47
C ASP A 151 7.10 -15.27 -21.14
N GLY A 152 5.79 -15.52 -21.21
CA GLY A 152 4.97 -15.86 -20.06
C GLY A 152 3.69 -15.04 -19.92
N LEU A 153 3.03 -15.24 -18.78
CA LEU A 153 1.80 -14.60 -18.36
C LEU A 153 2.09 -13.22 -17.79
N TYR A 154 1.50 -12.20 -18.41
CA TYR A 154 1.46 -10.82 -17.93
C TYR A 154 0.09 -10.53 -17.32
N PRO A 155 0.02 -10.13 -16.04
CA PRO A 155 -1.23 -9.71 -15.43
C PRO A 155 -1.86 -8.56 -16.21
N GLU A 156 -3.13 -8.69 -16.58
CA GLU A 156 -3.89 -7.70 -17.34
C GLU A 156 -5.37 -7.88 -16.97
N ASP A 157 -6.09 -6.76 -16.84
CA ASP A 157 -7.53 -6.72 -16.66
C ASP A 157 -8.17 -6.97 -18.05
N ILE A 158 -8.48 -8.25 -18.34
CA ILE A 158 -8.88 -8.67 -19.69
C ILE A 158 -10.34 -8.34 -19.99
N ASP A 159 -11.17 -8.17 -18.96
CA ASP A 159 -12.59 -7.85 -19.10
C ASP A 159 -12.93 -6.38 -18.82
N GLY A 160 -11.97 -5.60 -18.32
CA GLY A 160 -12.05 -4.17 -18.09
C GLY A 160 -12.90 -3.80 -16.88
N ASP A 161 -13.07 -4.71 -15.90
CA ASP A 161 -13.90 -4.50 -14.73
C ASP A 161 -13.21 -3.71 -13.60
N GLY A 162 -11.92 -3.39 -13.78
CA GLY A 162 -11.09 -2.66 -12.82
C GLY A 162 -10.38 -3.55 -11.82
N HIS A 163 -10.37 -4.87 -12.01
CA HIS A 163 -9.65 -5.83 -11.19
C HIS A 163 -8.79 -6.75 -12.05
N ILE A 164 -7.70 -7.24 -11.47
CA ILE A 164 -6.94 -8.38 -12.01
C ILE A 164 -7.15 -9.51 -11.00
N LEU A 165 -7.94 -10.50 -11.40
CA LEU A 165 -8.38 -11.57 -10.52
C LEU A 165 -7.57 -12.86 -10.68
N ASP A 166 -7.89 -13.79 -9.81
CA ASP A 166 -7.35 -15.13 -9.80
C ASP A 166 -8.33 -16.09 -10.49
N MET A 167 -7.90 -16.69 -11.60
CA MET A 167 -8.69 -17.58 -12.42
C MET A 167 -8.50 -19.04 -12.02
N ARG A 168 -9.58 -19.82 -12.15
CA ARG A 168 -9.58 -21.28 -12.00
C ARG A 168 -9.80 -21.94 -13.34
N ILE A 169 -8.82 -22.67 -13.82
CA ILE A 169 -8.93 -23.44 -15.07
C ILE A 169 -9.11 -24.90 -14.69
N GLN A 170 -10.28 -25.46 -15.00
CA GLN A 170 -10.56 -26.86 -14.73
C GLN A 170 -9.64 -27.76 -15.56
N ASP A 171 -8.91 -28.64 -14.89
CA ASP A 171 -7.98 -29.59 -15.51
C ASP A 171 -7.93 -30.87 -14.64
N PRO A 172 -8.14 -32.08 -15.19
CA PRO A 172 -8.02 -33.33 -14.45
C PRO A 172 -6.64 -33.55 -13.78
N ASN A 173 -5.59 -32.92 -14.30
CA ASN A 173 -4.23 -32.96 -13.76
C ASN A 173 -3.90 -31.74 -12.88
N GLY A 174 -4.89 -30.86 -12.64
CA GLY A 174 -4.75 -29.68 -11.82
C GLY A 174 -4.32 -30.02 -10.39
N PRO A 175 -3.44 -29.24 -9.77
CA PRO A 175 -2.94 -29.55 -8.44
C PRO A 175 -3.79 -28.96 -7.31
N TRP A 176 -4.87 -28.25 -7.64
CA TRP A 176 -5.77 -27.62 -6.69
C TRP A 176 -7.17 -28.20 -6.77
N LYS A 177 -7.88 -28.26 -5.65
CA LYS A 177 -9.31 -28.56 -5.56
C LYS A 177 -10.03 -27.52 -4.70
N ALA A 178 -11.33 -27.38 -4.88
CA ALA A 178 -12.13 -26.52 -4.01
C ALA A 178 -12.15 -27.08 -2.57
N SER A 179 -12.06 -26.19 -1.58
CA SER A 179 -12.24 -26.57 -0.18
C SER A 179 -13.69 -26.95 0.08
N GLU A 180 -13.90 -28.07 0.77
CA GLU A 180 -15.24 -28.52 1.20
C GLU A 180 -15.91 -27.55 2.18
N LYS A 181 -15.12 -26.76 2.91
CA LYS A 181 -15.63 -25.77 3.88
C LYS A 181 -16.09 -24.48 3.23
N ASP A 182 -15.40 -24.07 2.16
CA ASP A 182 -15.72 -22.87 1.41
C ASP A 182 -15.23 -23.04 -0.04
N PRO A 183 -16.14 -23.18 -1.02
CA PRO A 183 -15.76 -23.41 -2.40
C PRO A 183 -14.99 -22.24 -3.03
N ARG A 184 -14.95 -21.06 -2.40
CA ARG A 184 -14.14 -19.90 -2.83
C ARG A 184 -12.65 -20.06 -2.50
N ILE A 185 -12.28 -21.01 -1.65
CA ILE A 185 -10.90 -21.29 -1.28
C ILE A 185 -10.42 -22.54 -2.01
N LEU A 186 -9.22 -22.48 -2.60
CA LEU A 186 -8.55 -23.65 -3.14
C LEU A 186 -7.63 -24.29 -2.10
N ARG A 187 -7.57 -25.62 -2.12
CA ARG A 187 -6.64 -26.42 -1.33
C ARG A 187 -5.82 -27.30 -2.25
N ARG A 188 -4.61 -27.64 -1.79
CA ARG A 188 -3.76 -28.57 -2.52
C ARG A 188 -4.47 -29.92 -2.63
N ARG A 189 -4.40 -30.52 -3.82
CA ARG A 189 -4.80 -31.92 -4.06
C ARG A 189 -3.84 -32.86 -3.33
N GLU A 190 -4.37 -33.92 -2.74
CA GLU A 190 -3.56 -34.96 -2.11
C GLU A 190 -2.93 -35.89 -3.17
N LEU A 191 -1.82 -36.53 -2.84
CA LEU A 191 -1.04 -37.32 -3.82
C LEU A 191 -1.79 -38.55 -4.37
N ASP A 192 -2.69 -39.12 -3.58
CA ASP A 192 -3.46 -40.34 -3.85
C ASP A 192 -4.89 -40.08 -4.33
N GLU A 193 -5.26 -38.80 -4.50
CA GLU A 193 -6.62 -38.40 -4.83
C GLU A 193 -6.89 -38.51 -6.33
N GLU A 194 -7.96 -39.21 -6.73
CA GLU A 194 -8.39 -39.39 -8.13
C GLU A 194 -9.91 -39.12 -8.31
N GLY A 195 -10.33 -38.85 -9.55
CA GLY A 195 -11.75 -38.72 -9.92
C GLY A 195 -12.45 -37.42 -9.48
N GLY A 196 -11.72 -36.50 -8.85
CA GLY A 196 -12.24 -35.19 -8.42
C GLY A 196 -12.27 -34.13 -9.53
N THR A 197 -12.83 -32.97 -9.19
CA THR A 197 -12.71 -31.75 -10.03
C THR A 197 -11.50 -30.96 -9.54
N TYR A 198 -10.50 -30.82 -10.41
CA TYR A 198 -9.26 -30.13 -10.11
C TYR A 198 -9.05 -28.92 -11.01
N TYR A 199 -8.16 -28.04 -10.56
CA TYR A 199 -7.92 -26.73 -11.18
C TYR A 199 -6.44 -26.40 -11.24
N HIS A 200 -6.05 -25.71 -12.30
CA HIS A 200 -4.93 -24.78 -12.28
C HIS A 200 -5.40 -23.41 -11.77
N TRP A 201 -4.54 -22.75 -11.01
CA TRP A 201 -4.76 -21.42 -10.48
C TRP A 201 -3.76 -20.47 -11.16
N LEU A 202 -4.29 -19.44 -11.83
CA LEU A 202 -3.51 -18.48 -12.60
C LEU A 202 -4.07 -17.08 -12.40
N THR A 203 -3.21 -16.07 -12.40
CA THR A 203 -3.64 -14.68 -12.47
C THR A 203 -4.24 -14.38 -13.84
N GLU A 204 -5.29 -13.58 -13.87
CA GLU A 204 -5.87 -13.01 -15.07
C GLU A 204 -4.81 -12.25 -15.88
N GLY A 205 -4.78 -12.47 -17.19
CA GLY A 205 -3.77 -11.82 -18.01
C GLY A 205 -3.56 -12.43 -19.40
N LEU A 206 -2.53 -11.91 -20.07
CA LEU A 206 -2.14 -12.30 -21.43
C LEU A 206 -0.89 -13.17 -21.41
N VAL A 207 -0.96 -14.33 -22.06
CA VAL A 207 0.18 -15.24 -22.22
C VAL A 207 0.85 -14.99 -23.56
N ARG A 208 2.16 -14.76 -23.54
CA ARG A 208 2.97 -14.58 -24.76
C ARG A 208 3.77 -15.83 -25.07
N ASN A 209 3.85 -16.14 -26.38
CA ASN A 209 4.56 -17.31 -26.90
C ASN A 209 4.15 -18.61 -26.20
N TYR A 210 2.83 -18.80 -26.04
CA TYR A 210 2.28 -20.01 -25.44
C TYR A 210 2.63 -21.24 -26.30
N ASP A 211 3.35 -22.18 -25.69
CA ASP A 211 3.83 -23.41 -26.33
C ASP A 211 2.77 -24.54 -26.35
N GLY A 212 1.58 -24.27 -25.80
CA GLY A 212 0.50 -25.24 -25.67
C GLY A 212 0.56 -26.08 -24.40
N TYR A 213 1.56 -25.89 -23.53
CA TYR A 213 1.78 -26.73 -22.36
C TYR A 213 2.07 -25.93 -21.08
N ALA A 214 3.04 -25.01 -21.11
CA ALA A 214 3.49 -24.26 -19.95
C ALA A 214 3.01 -22.81 -19.99
N ILE A 215 2.58 -22.31 -18.83
CA ILE A 215 2.22 -20.90 -18.62
C ILE A 215 3.17 -20.35 -17.55
N PRO A 216 4.44 -20.05 -17.88
CA PRO A 216 5.35 -19.42 -16.92
C PRO A 216 4.86 -18.00 -16.60
N VAL A 217 5.06 -17.54 -15.37
CA VAL A 217 4.79 -16.14 -15.01
C VAL A 217 5.89 -15.26 -15.60
N ALA A 218 5.50 -14.22 -16.33
CA ALA A 218 6.47 -13.29 -16.88
C ALA A 218 7.17 -12.51 -15.74
N PRO A 219 8.46 -12.19 -15.88
CA PRO A 219 9.15 -11.40 -14.87
C PRO A 219 8.54 -10.01 -14.74
N SER A 220 8.48 -9.50 -13.52
CA SER A 220 7.96 -8.16 -13.25
C SER A 220 8.77 -7.10 -13.99
N ARG A 221 8.09 -6.16 -14.62
CA ARG A 221 8.72 -5.02 -15.32
C ARG A 221 9.33 -4.02 -14.35
N GLU A 222 8.80 -3.97 -13.14
CA GLU A 222 9.09 -2.99 -12.11
C GLU A 222 9.28 -3.72 -10.77
N GLY A 223 10.13 -3.22 -9.87
CA GLY A 223 10.27 -3.85 -8.55
C GLY A 223 11.66 -3.82 -7.94
N LEU A 224 12.15 -2.62 -7.62
CA LEU A 224 12.99 -2.38 -6.45
C LEU A 224 12.08 -2.05 -5.30
#